data_AF-A0A3D3MMM6-F1
#
_entry.id   AF-A0A3D3MMM6-F1
#
_cell.length_a   1.000
_cell.length_b   1.000
_cell.length_c   1.000
_cell.angle_alpha   90.00
_cell.angle_beta   90.00
_cell.angle_gamma   90.00
#
_symmetry.space_group_name_H-M   'P 1'
#
loop_
_entity.id
_entity.type
_entity.pdbx_description
1 polymer ?
#
loop_
_entity_poly.entity_id
_entity_poly.type
_entity_poly.pdbx_seq_one_letter_code
_entity_poly.pdbx_strand_id
1 'polypeptide(L)'
;MGNYSMCIPVALKITDQNMVNKILIIFLIFISNIFFSQDTDTSYIKVDYEVSFLIDTANVNSKKIENTTLLIGKRSSYFKSSYKAVADSLGKQIAKRSLENPINGQVILKTGSLPSAKFKPEVYYIGGKSTIYDQLGRDGYSFESPNKINWQVENTRKKINGFDCQKAIADYGNKKITAWFTSEIPISEGPYTFKGLPGLVLEAYDDKEYFHFKLSGIKKGVEMPVGNIPWSVKTSYEKFYKKRKDMMDDPISSFISVFGKRPSKESEEQIIKNIRRLNNHLD
;
A
#
# COMPACT_ATOMS: atom_id res chain seq x y z
N MET A 1 54.00 63.89 27.18
CA MET A 1 52.66 63.60 26.61
C MET A 1 52.79 62.32 25.82
N GLY A 2 52.20 61.23 26.33
CA GLY A 2 52.46 59.87 25.88
C GLY A 2 51.63 59.47 24.66
N ASN A 3 52.29 58.82 23.69
CA ASN A 3 51.66 58.10 22.59
C ASN A 3 51.19 56.73 23.07
N TYR A 4 49.89 56.46 23.02
CA TYR A 4 49.35 55.11 23.12
C TYR A 4 49.08 54.61 21.69
N SER A 5 49.87 53.64 21.24
CA SER A 5 49.60 52.88 20.01
C SER A 5 48.44 51.91 20.24
N MET A 6 47.49 51.96 19.31
CA MET A 6 46.30 51.13 19.23
C MET A 6 46.67 49.75 18.67
N CYS A 7 46.49 48.68 19.45
CA CYS A 7 46.57 47.30 18.95
C CYS A 7 45.18 46.80 18.53
N ILE A 8 45.06 46.45 17.24
CA ILE A 8 43.92 45.77 16.62
C ILE A 8 44.02 44.26 16.95
N PRO A 9 42.92 43.53 17.26
CA PRO A 9 42.99 42.11 17.50
C PRO A 9 43.26 41.32 16.21
N VAL A 10 44.25 40.43 16.29
CA VAL A 10 44.70 39.52 15.24
C VAL A 10 43.60 38.51 14.93
N ALA A 11 43.17 38.47 13.66
CA ALA A 11 42.34 37.39 13.15
C ALA A 11 43.10 36.06 13.23
N LEU A 12 42.56 35.07 13.94
CA LEU A 12 43.05 33.69 13.99
C LEU A 12 42.96 33.08 12.57
N LYS A 13 44.06 33.16 11.82
CA LYS A 13 44.24 32.40 10.58
C LYS A 13 44.53 30.93 10.96
N ILE A 14 43.56 30.07 10.76
CA ILE A 14 43.75 28.62 10.82
C ILE A 14 44.58 28.25 9.57
N THR A 15 45.90 28.06 9.72
CA THR A 15 46.84 27.78 8.62
C THR A 15 47.10 26.29 8.38
N ASP A 16 46.52 25.40 9.19
CA ASP A 16 46.71 23.96 9.04
C ASP A 16 45.62 23.35 8.16
N GLN A 17 45.97 23.05 6.91
CA GLN A 17 45.10 22.41 5.92
C GLN A 17 44.52 21.08 6.45
N ASN A 18 45.27 20.35 7.30
CA ASN A 18 44.78 19.11 7.89
C ASN A 18 43.72 19.36 8.96
N MET A 19 43.83 20.46 9.72
CA MET A 19 42.81 20.83 10.69
C MET A 19 41.53 21.31 10.00
N VAL A 20 41.66 22.10 8.92
CA VAL A 20 40.52 22.53 8.10
C VAL A 20 39.82 21.32 7.47
N ASN A 21 40.56 20.36 6.92
CA ASN A 21 39.99 19.12 6.37
C ASN A 21 39.29 18.26 7.43
N LYS A 22 39.85 18.16 8.65
CA LYS A 22 39.19 17.44 9.77
C LYS A 22 37.88 18.12 10.19
N ILE A 23 37.85 19.45 10.27
CA ILE A 23 36.63 20.21 10.59
C ILE A 23 35.59 20.04 9.47
N LEU A 24 36.00 20.07 8.20
CA LEU A 24 35.11 19.84 7.06
C LEU A 24 34.51 18.42 7.07
N ILE A 25 35.30 17.41 7.42
CA ILE A 25 34.83 16.01 7.55
C ILE A 25 33.83 15.89 8.71
N ILE A 26 34.09 16.51 9.87
CA ILE A 26 33.16 16.50 11.00
C ILE A 26 31.85 17.23 10.64
N PHE A 27 31.94 18.34 9.90
CA PHE A 27 30.78 19.09 9.44
C PHE A 27 29.96 18.30 8.40
N LEU A 28 30.61 17.57 7.48
CA LEU A 28 29.95 16.66 6.53
C LEU A 28 29.26 15.49 7.24
N ILE A 29 29.85 14.95 8.31
CA ILE A 29 29.22 13.92 9.15
C ILE A 29 28.01 14.50 9.89
N PHE A 30 28.08 15.72 10.43
CA PHE A 30 26.94 16.38 11.07
C PHE A 30 25.81 16.69 10.08
N ILE A 31 26.13 17.17 8.88
CA ILE A 31 25.14 17.43 7.82
C ILE A 31 24.47 16.12 7.39
N SER A 32 25.22 15.01 7.28
CA SER A 32 24.66 13.72 6.88
C SER A 32 23.56 13.25 7.84
N ASN A 33 23.65 13.57 9.13
CA ASN A 33 22.65 13.21 10.13
C ASN A 33 21.35 14.03 10.01
N ILE A 34 21.38 15.23 9.41
CA ILE A 34 20.17 16.06 9.20
C ILE A 34 19.33 15.52 8.03
N PHE A 35 19.94 14.81 7.08
CA PHE A 35 19.28 14.32 5.88
C PHE A 35 18.62 12.93 6.00
N PHE A 36 18.70 12.26 7.16
CA PHE A 36 18.15 10.91 7.34
C PHE A 36 16.77 10.83 8.02
N SER A 37 16.10 11.95 8.36
CA SER A 37 14.67 11.89 8.70
C SER A 37 13.84 11.93 7.42
N GLN A 38 13.66 10.79 6.76
CA GLN A 38 12.56 10.65 5.82
C GLN A 38 11.26 10.56 6.64
N ASP A 39 10.73 11.72 7.02
CA ASP A 39 9.49 11.80 7.80
C ASP A 39 8.38 11.09 7.03
N THR A 40 8.01 9.90 7.52
CA THR A 40 6.85 9.16 7.05
C THR A 40 5.64 10.05 7.28
N ASP A 41 4.82 10.23 6.25
CA ASP A 41 3.62 11.06 6.36
C ASP A 41 2.67 10.48 7.42
N THR A 42 1.97 11.35 8.13
CA THR A 42 1.04 10.96 9.19
C THR A 42 -0.38 11.22 8.72
N SER A 43 -1.23 10.21 8.81
CA SER A 43 -2.63 10.31 8.43
C SER A 43 -3.31 11.34 9.32
N TYR A 44 -4.30 12.08 8.81
CA TYR A 44 -5.23 12.88 9.63
C TYR A 44 -6.68 12.39 9.47
N ILE A 45 -6.95 11.54 8.46
CA ILE A 45 -8.23 10.86 8.26
C ILE A 45 -7.98 9.37 7.99
N LYS A 46 -8.83 8.54 8.57
CA LYS A 46 -9.00 7.12 8.28
C LYS A 46 -10.39 6.90 7.71
N VAL A 47 -10.47 6.23 6.56
CA VAL A 47 -11.73 5.81 5.94
C VAL A 47 -11.74 4.30 5.87
N ASP A 48 -12.78 3.68 6.41
CA ASP A 48 -12.98 2.24 6.37
C ASP A 48 -14.04 1.90 5.31
N TYR A 49 -13.77 0.86 4.54
CA TYR A 49 -14.66 0.32 3.52
C TYR A 49 -14.89 -1.17 3.77
N GLU A 50 -16.13 -1.59 3.61
CA GLU A 50 -16.45 -2.99 3.35
C GLU A 50 -16.23 -3.26 1.86
N VAL A 51 -15.38 -4.24 1.54
CA VAL A 51 -15.20 -4.73 0.16
C VAL A 51 -15.87 -6.08 0.02
N SER A 52 -16.80 -6.18 -0.92
CA SER A 52 -17.33 -7.44 -1.39
C SER A 52 -16.73 -7.81 -2.74
N PHE A 53 -16.30 -9.07 -2.89
CA PHE A 53 -15.68 -9.53 -4.12
C PHE A 53 -15.86 -11.04 -4.34
N LEU A 54 -15.92 -11.46 -5.60
CA LEU A 54 -15.81 -12.86 -5.97
C LEU A 54 -14.35 -13.28 -6.02
N ILE A 55 -14.03 -14.50 -5.58
CA ILE A 55 -12.72 -15.09 -5.86
C ILE A 55 -12.73 -15.68 -7.27
N ASP A 56 -13.79 -16.42 -7.58
CA ASP A 56 -14.04 -17.11 -8.83
C ASP A 56 -15.30 -16.54 -9.48
N THR A 57 -15.13 -15.86 -10.61
CA THR A 57 -16.21 -15.23 -11.38
C THR A 57 -17.24 -16.24 -11.92
N ALA A 58 -16.88 -17.52 -12.03
CA ALA A 58 -17.80 -18.58 -12.43
C ALA A 58 -18.59 -19.18 -11.26
N ASN A 59 -18.30 -18.78 -10.02
CA ASN A 59 -18.93 -19.32 -8.82
C ASN A 59 -19.36 -18.22 -7.86
N VAL A 60 -20.66 -17.91 -7.84
CA VAL A 60 -21.26 -16.89 -6.97
C VAL A 60 -21.04 -17.16 -5.47
N ASN A 61 -20.92 -18.43 -5.05
CA ASN A 61 -20.65 -18.80 -3.67
C ASN A 61 -19.19 -18.52 -3.25
N SER A 62 -18.34 -18.12 -4.19
CA SER A 62 -16.98 -17.68 -3.91
C SER A 62 -16.91 -16.27 -3.31
N LYS A 63 -18.06 -15.58 -3.19
CA LYS A 63 -18.18 -14.25 -2.60
C LYS A 63 -17.53 -14.17 -1.22
N LYS A 64 -16.75 -13.12 -1.04
CA LYS A 64 -16.15 -12.71 0.23
C LYS A 64 -16.52 -11.27 0.53
N ILE A 65 -16.50 -10.98 1.82
CA ILE A 65 -16.71 -9.65 2.37
C ILE A 65 -15.59 -9.45 3.38
N GLU A 66 -14.79 -8.42 3.20
CA GLU A 66 -13.70 -8.07 4.10
C GLU A 66 -13.67 -6.56 4.36
N ASN A 67 -13.04 -6.14 5.45
CA ASN A 67 -12.82 -4.73 5.72
C ASN A 67 -11.46 -4.27 5.19
N THR A 68 -11.45 -3.08 4.63
CA THR A 68 -10.26 -2.37 4.16
C THR A 68 -10.24 -0.98 4.76
N THR A 69 -9.05 -0.40 4.82
CA THR A 69 -8.80 0.92 5.39
C THR A 69 -7.97 1.75 4.42
N LEU A 70 -8.39 2.99 4.20
CA LEU A 70 -7.64 4.06 3.58
C LEU A 70 -7.16 5.05 4.65
N LEU A 71 -5.84 5.21 4.76
CA LEU A 71 -5.21 6.25 5.58
C LEU A 71 -4.85 7.42 4.68
N ILE A 72 -5.27 8.62 5.04
CA ILE A 72 -5.05 9.85 4.26
C ILE A 72 -4.18 10.80 5.08
N GLY A 73 -2.95 11.02 4.63
CA GLY A 73 -2.00 12.00 5.16
C GLY A 73 -1.95 13.26 4.30
N LYS A 74 -1.09 14.21 4.68
CA LYS A 74 -1.02 15.51 4.00
C LYS A 74 -0.43 15.42 2.59
N ARG A 75 0.43 14.42 2.35
CA ARG A 75 1.21 14.25 1.10
C ARG A 75 0.92 12.93 0.41
N SER A 76 0.39 11.96 1.14
CA SER A 76 0.24 10.59 0.69
C SER A 76 -1.02 9.92 1.25
N SER A 77 -1.43 8.83 0.62
CA SER A 77 -2.49 7.96 1.14
C SER A 77 -2.12 6.49 0.98
N TYR A 78 -2.71 5.63 1.82
CA TYR A 78 -2.44 4.19 1.79
C TYR A 78 -3.71 3.39 2.04
N PHE A 79 -4.14 2.65 1.02
CA PHE A 79 -5.25 1.71 1.07
C PHE A 79 -4.75 0.29 1.30
N LYS A 80 -5.30 -0.41 2.29
CA LYS A 80 -4.91 -1.78 2.63
C LYS A 80 -6.03 -2.59 3.30
N SER A 81 -5.87 -3.91 3.32
CA SER A 81 -6.76 -4.78 4.12
C SER A 81 -6.63 -4.50 5.62
N SER A 82 -7.77 -4.38 6.32
CA SER A 82 -7.80 -4.21 7.77
C SER A 82 -7.29 -5.48 8.48
N TYR A 83 -7.52 -6.68 7.91
CA TYR A 83 -6.97 -7.93 8.45
C TYR A 83 -5.45 -7.96 8.43
N LYS A 84 -4.85 -7.45 7.35
CA LYS A 84 -3.38 -7.34 7.28
C LYS A 84 -2.85 -6.27 8.23
N ALA A 85 -3.56 -5.15 8.41
CA ALA A 85 -3.19 -4.16 9.43
C ALA A 85 -3.20 -4.76 10.86
N VAL A 86 -4.18 -5.62 11.16
CA VAL A 86 -4.22 -6.38 12.42
C VAL A 86 -3.09 -7.41 12.47
N ALA A 87 -2.85 -8.15 11.39
CA ALA A 87 -1.77 -9.13 11.30
C ALA A 87 -0.39 -8.49 11.48
N ASP A 88 -0.16 -7.30 10.94
CA ASP A 88 1.09 -6.55 11.10
C ASP A 88 1.27 -6.11 12.56
N SER A 89 0.20 -5.61 13.19
CA SER A 89 0.21 -5.19 14.59
C SER A 89 0.51 -6.37 15.52
N LEU A 90 -0.23 -7.48 15.35
CA LEU A 90 0.00 -8.71 16.10
C LEU A 90 1.36 -9.33 15.77
N GLY A 91 1.80 -9.29 14.52
CA GLY A 91 3.08 -9.79 14.05
C GLY A 91 4.25 -9.06 14.71
N LYS A 92 4.18 -7.72 14.84
CA LYS A 92 5.15 -6.92 15.61
C LYS A 92 5.18 -7.33 17.08
N GLN A 93 4.02 -7.56 17.69
CA GLN A 93 3.95 -8.02 19.08
C GLN A 93 4.53 -9.42 19.25
N ILE A 94 4.23 -10.35 18.32
CA ILE A 94 4.80 -11.70 18.31
C ILE A 94 6.31 -11.63 18.14
N ALA A 95 6.81 -10.83 17.20
CA ALA A 95 8.25 -10.64 16.99
C ALA A 95 8.94 -10.08 18.23
N LYS A 96 8.35 -9.05 18.86
CA LYS A 96 8.86 -8.48 20.11
C LYS A 96 8.93 -9.54 21.23
N ARG A 97 7.84 -10.30 21.44
CA ARG A 97 7.80 -11.36 22.46
C ARG A 97 8.81 -12.48 22.19
N SER A 98 8.98 -12.87 20.92
CA SER A 98 9.95 -13.90 20.53
C SER A 98 11.41 -13.43 20.66
N LEU A 99 11.66 -12.13 20.50
CA LEU A 99 12.97 -11.51 20.81
C LEU A 99 13.23 -11.48 22.33
N GLU A 100 12.20 -11.19 23.13
CA GLU A 100 12.29 -11.16 24.59
C GLU A 100 12.41 -12.56 25.21
N ASN A 101 11.80 -13.59 24.58
CA ASN A 101 11.76 -14.96 25.09
C ASN A 101 12.16 -15.98 23.99
N PRO A 102 13.45 -16.04 23.60
CA PRO A 102 13.91 -16.99 22.60
C PRO A 102 13.80 -18.44 23.11
N ILE A 103 13.32 -19.35 22.26
CA ILE A 103 13.23 -20.78 22.59
C ILE A 103 14.55 -21.43 22.14
N ASN A 104 15.32 -21.98 23.07
CA ASN A 104 16.64 -22.57 22.82
C ASN A 104 17.60 -21.63 22.07
N GLY A 105 17.57 -20.33 22.40
CA GLY A 105 18.39 -19.31 21.74
C GLY A 105 17.95 -18.93 20.33
N GLN A 106 16.82 -19.46 19.85
CA GLN A 106 16.26 -19.14 18.53
C GLN A 106 15.00 -18.30 18.64
N VAL A 107 14.90 -17.29 17.77
CA VAL A 107 13.70 -16.47 17.61
C VAL A 107 12.72 -17.22 16.71
N ILE A 108 11.66 -17.76 17.30
CA ILE A 108 10.61 -18.48 16.57
C ILE A 108 9.39 -17.58 16.42
N LEU A 109 9.00 -17.27 15.18
CA LEU A 109 7.81 -16.48 14.87
C LEU A 109 6.62 -17.41 14.61
N LYS A 110 5.71 -17.52 15.59
CA LYS A 110 4.45 -18.28 15.43
C LYS A 110 3.39 -17.43 14.71
N THR A 111 3.51 -17.33 13.39
CA THR A 111 2.62 -16.48 12.56
C THR A 111 1.33 -17.18 12.09
N GLY A 112 1.19 -18.49 12.32
CA GLY A 112 0.04 -19.28 11.85
C GLY A 112 -1.32 -18.88 12.44
N SER A 113 -1.33 -18.12 13.54
CA SER A 113 -2.56 -17.57 14.15
C SER A 113 -2.94 -16.19 13.61
N LEU A 114 -2.13 -15.60 12.73
CA LEU A 114 -2.41 -14.28 12.19
C LEU A 114 -3.56 -14.34 11.18
N PRO A 115 -4.48 -13.36 11.20
CA PRO A 115 -5.53 -13.29 10.19
C PRO A 115 -4.93 -13.13 8.80
N SER A 116 -5.45 -13.89 7.83
CA SER A 116 -5.01 -13.83 6.43
C SER A 116 -6.08 -13.18 5.57
N ALA A 117 -5.79 -11.97 5.09
CA ALA A 117 -6.65 -11.28 4.13
C ALA A 117 -6.80 -12.07 2.83
N LYS A 118 -8.02 -12.21 2.31
CA LYS A 118 -8.27 -12.72 0.95
C LYS A 118 -8.21 -11.59 -0.06
N PHE A 119 -8.60 -10.38 0.30
CA PHE A 119 -8.34 -9.19 -0.50
C PHE A 119 -6.86 -8.79 -0.34
N LYS A 120 -6.07 -9.02 -1.39
CA LYS A 120 -4.61 -8.84 -1.38
C LYS A 120 -4.11 -7.46 -1.81
N PRO A 121 -4.69 -6.80 -2.83
CA PRO A 121 -4.12 -5.58 -3.36
C PRO A 121 -4.08 -4.44 -2.33
N GLU A 122 -3.00 -3.69 -2.32
CA GLU A 122 -2.85 -2.46 -1.53
C GLU A 122 -2.32 -1.34 -2.42
N VAL A 123 -2.65 -0.10 -2.08
CA VAL A 123 -2.31 1.05 -2.92
C VAL A 123 -1.69 2.15 -2.07
N TYR A 124 -0.43 2.45 -2.34
CA TYR A 124 0.25 3.62 -1.79
C TYR A 124 0.28 4.73 -2.84
N TYR A 125 -0.20 5.91 -2.47
CA TYR A 125 -0.20 7.07 -3.36
C TYR A 125 0.66 8.18 -2.79
N ILE A 126 1.55 8.73 -3.61
CA ILE A 126 2.35 9.91 -3.28
C ILE A 126 2.69 10.68 -4.55
N GLY A 127 2.62 12.01 -4.50
CA GLY A 127 3.10 12.87 -5.58
C GLY A 127 2.49 12.59 -6.97
N GLY A 128 1.20 12.26 -7.03
CA GLY A 128 0.51 11.95 -8.29
C GLY A 128 0.66 10.51 -8.78
N LYS A 129 1.39 9.65 -8.06
CA LYS A 129 1.66 8.26 -8.47
C LYS A 129 1.04 7.27 -7.51
N SER A 130 0.32 6.29 -8.04
CA SER A 130 -0.20 5.14 -7.31
C SER A 130 0.71 3.95 -7.52
N THR A 131 1.29 3.42 -6.45
CA THR A 131 2.01 2.13 -6.44
C THR A 131 1.07 1.07 -5.89
N ILE A 132 0.81 0.05 -6.69
CA ILE A 132 0.03 -1.12 -6.30
C ILE A 132 0.99 -2.18 -5.74
N TYR A 133 0.62 -2.76 -4.61
CA TYR A 133 1.26 -3.93 -4.03
C TYR A 133 0.31 -5.11 -4.17
N ASP A 134 0.78 -6.19 -4.78
CA ASP A 134 -0.02 -7.41 -4.96
C ASP A 134 0.83 -8.67 -4.76
N GLN A 135 0.17 -9.80 -4.51
CA GLN A 135 0.80 -11.05 -4.15
C GLN A 135 0.57 -12.12 -5.22
N LEU A 136 1.65 -12.74 -5.71
CA LEU A 136 1.58 -13.96 -6.51
C LEU A 136 2.30 -15.09 -5.78
N GLY A 137 1.54 -16.09 -5.36
CA GLY A 137 2.04 -17.17 -4.52
C GLY A 137 2.56 -16.64 -3.19
N ARG A 138 3.85 -16.81 -2.90
CA ARG A 138 4.49 -16.32 -1.67
C ARG A 138 5.15 -14.95 -1.83
N ASP A 139 5.30 -14.48 -3.06
CA ASP A 139 6.05 -13.26 -3.35
C ASP A 139 5.12 -12.05 -3.43
N GLY A 140 5.53 -10.96 -2.80
CA GLY A 140 4.92 -9.65 -2.97
C GLY A 140 5.61 -8.86 -4.08
N TYR A 141 4.83 -8.23 -4.94
CA TYR A 141 5.30 -7.38 -6.04
C TYR A 141 4.81 -5.95 -5.84
N SER A 142 5.55 -5.00 -6.39
CA SER A 142 5.08 -3.62 -6.52
C SER A 142 5.27 -3.09 -7.93
N PHE A 143 4.28 -2.37 -8.43
CA PHE A 143 4.28 -1.75 -9.74
C PHE A 143 3.44 -0.47 -9.72
N GLU A 144 3.72 0.45 -10.64
CA GLU A 144 2.90 1.64 -10.81
C GLU A 144 1.53 1.25 -11.41
N SER A 145 0.46 1.88 -10.93
CA SER A 145 -0.89 1.64 -11.46
C SER A 145 -0.91 1.89 -12.96
N PRO A 146 -1.27 0.91 -13.80
CA PRO A 146 -1.29 1.07 -15.25
C PRO A 146 -2.44 1.97 -15.72
N ASN A 147 -3.50 2.06 -14.90
CA ASN A 147 -4.75 2.69 -15.28
C ASN A 147 -4.84 4.11 -14.71
N LYS A 148 -4.89 5.11 -15.60
CA LYS A 148 -5.32 6.47 -15.26
C LYS A 148 -6.83 6.56 -15.44
N ILE A 149 -7.53 7.04 -14.42
CA ILE A 149 -9.00 7.11 -14.43
C ILE A 149 -9.45 8.48 -14.91
N ASN A 150 -10.17 8.52 -16.03
CA ASN A 150 -10.80 9.72 -16.55
C ASN A 150 -12.29 9.68 -16.20
N TRP A 151 -12.64 10.27 -15.05
CA TRP A 151 -14.02 10.26 -14.56
C TRP A 151 -14.96 11.12 -15.40
N GLN A 152 -16.10 10.55 -15.76
CA GLN A 152 -17.26 11.26 -16.27
C GLN A 152 -18.25 11.45 -15.13
N VAL A 153 -18.40 12.69 -14.69
CA VAL A 153 -19.27 13.04 -13.57
C VAL A 153 -20.70 13.21 -14.08
N GLU A 154 -21.63 12.52 -13.45
CA GLU A 154 -23.04 12.43 -13.86
C GLU A 154 -23.95 13.30 -12.98
N ASN A 155 -25.11 13.72 -13.48
CA ASN A 155 -26.07 14.50 -12.69
C ASN A 155 -26.87 13.66 -11.68
N THR A 156 -26.71 12.33 -11.70
CA THR A 156 -27.41 11.45 -10.76
C THR A 156 -26.92 11.68 -9.33
N ARG A 157 -27.85 11.74 -8.38
CA ARG A 157 -27.59 11.93 -6.96
C ARG A 157 -28.18 10.80 -6.14
N LYS A 158 -27.56 10.48 -5.00
CA LYS A 158 -28.15 9.63 -3.96
C LYS A 158 -27.53 9.98 -2.60
N LYS A 159 -28.17 9.55 -1.51
CA LYS A 159 -27.58 9.63 -0.17
C LYS A 159 -26.87 8.34 0.21
N ILE A 160 -25.63 8.44 0.71
CA ILE A 160 -24.88 7.33 1.32
C ILE A 160 -24.49 7.76 2.73
N ASN A 161 -24.93 7.02 3.74
CA ASN A 161 -24.62 7.28 5.16
C ASN A 161 -24.86 8.75 5.57
N GLY A 162 -25.91 9.37 5.02
CA GLY A 162 -26.29 10.77 5.26
C GLY A 162 -25.71 11.80 4.29
N PHE A 163 -24.61 11.48 3.59
CA PHE A 163 -23.94 12.39 2.66
C PHE A 163 -24.64 12.44 1.31
N ASP A 164 -24.77 13.65 0.75
CA ASP A 164 -25.17 13.85 -0.63
C ASP A 164 -24.04 13.46 -1.58
N CYS A 165 -24.33 12.46 -2.41
CA CYS A 165 -23.35 11.87 -3.31
C CYS A 165 -23.74 12.08 -4.77
N GLN A 166 -22.73 12.26 -5.61
CA GLN A 166 -22.83 12.34 -7.05
C GLN A 166 -22.23 11.09 -7.70
N LYS A 167 -22.87 10.62 -8.76
CA LYS A 167 -22.36 9.50 -9.55
C LYS A 167 -21.23 9.97 -10.46
N ALA A 168 -20.21 9.12 -10.64
CA ALA A 168 -19.25 9.21 -11.71
C ALA A 168 -19.00 7.83 -12.31
N ILE A 169 -18.67 7.79 -13.60
CA ILE A 169 -18.33 6.55 -14.31
C ILE A 169 -16.98 6.70 -15.00
N ALA A 170 -16.26 5.59 -15.17
CA ALA A 170 -15.03 5.56 -15.94
C ALA A 170 -14.75 4.13 -16.43
N ASP A 171 -13.98 4.03 -17.52
CA ASP A 171 -13.35 2.77 -17.89
C ASP A 171 -12.05 2.60 -17.06
N TYR A 172 -11.83 1.39 -16.56
CA TYR A 172 -10.65 0.98 -15.78
C TYR A 172 -10.15 -0.36 -16.30
N GLY A 173 -9.11 -0.34 -17.12
CA GLY A 173 -8.68 -1.52 -17.86
C GLY A 173 -9.82 -2.03 -18.76
N ASN A 174 -10.29 -3.25 -18.51
CA ASN A 174 -11.43 -3.86 -19.21
C ASN A 174 -12.75 -3.79 -18.43
N LYS A 175 -12.81 -3.04 -17.32
CA LYS A 175 -13.98 -2.89 -16.46
C LYS A 175 -14.60 -1.51 -16.61
N LYS A 176 -15.92 -1.43 -16.46
CA LYS A 176 -16.63 -0.16 -16.24
C LYS A 176 -16.85 0.03 -14.75
N ILE A 177 -16.32 1.11 -14.20
CA ILE A 177 -16.42 1.43 -12.79
C ILE A 177 -17.46 2.53 -12.60
N THR A 178 -18.40 2.32 -11.69
CA THR A 178 -19.25 3.38 -11.14
C THR A 178 -18.72 3.74 -9.76
N ALA A 179 -18.54 5.04 -9.52
CA ALA A 179 -18.20 5.60 -8.21
C ALA A 179 -19.29 6.58 -7.75
N TRP A 180 -19.52 6.63 -6.44
CA TRP A 180 -20.34 7.64 -5.79
C TRP A 180 -19.48 8.42 -4.82
N PHE A 181 -19.36 9.73 -5.03
CA PHE A 181 -18.49 10.60 -4.25
C PHE A 181 -19.27 11.76 -3.64
N THR A 182 -18.79 12.30 -2.52
CA THR A 182 -19.39 13.48 -1.88
C THR A 182 -18.41 14.65 -1.84
N SER A 183 -18.89 15.84 -2.23
CA SER A 183 -18.13 17.09 -2.12
C SER A 183 -18.11 17.66 -0.70
N GLU A 184 -18.94 17.13 0.21
CA GLU A 184 -18.95 17.52 1.64
C GLU A 184 -17.63 17.15 2.34
N ILE A 185 -16.91 16.17 1.80
CA ILE A 185 -15.54 15.83 2.18
C ILE A 185 -14.68 16.09 0.94
N PRO A 186 -14.14 17.31 0.76
CA PRO A 186 -13.49 17.74 -0.49
C PRO A 186 -12.05 17.21 -0.60
N ILE A 187 -11.91 15.88 -0.53
CA ILE A 187 -10.65 15.16 -0.59
C ILE A 187 -10.72 14.19 -1.75
N SER A 188 -9.81 14.32 -2.72
CA SER A 188 -9.80 13.50 -3.94
C SER A 188 -9.18 12.12 -3.71
N GLU A 189 -9.81 11.33 -2.84
CA GLU A 189 -9.35 10.02 -2.40
C GLU A 189 -10.51 9.00 -2.45
N GLY A 190 -10.17 7.71 -2.38
CA GLY A 190 -11.15 6.64 -2.45
C GLY A 190 -10.53 5.25 -2.28
N PRO A 191 -11.34 4.18 -2.30
CA PRO A 191 -10.86 2.83 -2.13
C PRO A 191 -9.99 2.41 -3.33
N TYR A 192 -9.00 1.55 -3.07
CA TYR A 192 -8.06 1.06 -4.09
C TYR A 192 -7.39 2.22 -4.86
N THR A 193 -7.52 2.27 -6.19
CA THR A 193 -7.03 3.37 -7.04
C THR A 193 -8.14 4.34 -7.46
N PHE A 194 -9.37 4.18 -6.95
CA PHE A 194 -10.54 4.95 -7.38
C PHE A 194 -10.56 6.35 -6.74
N LYS A 195 -9.71 7.23 -7.27
CA LYS A 195 -9.51 8.61 -6.81
C LYS A 195 -9.50 9.60 -7.97
N GLY A 196 -9.37 10.89 -7.69
CA GLY A 196 -9.36 11.95 -8.73
C GLY A 196 -10.70 12.67 -8.92
N LEU A 197 -11.73 12.33 -8.13
CA LEU A 197 -13.01 13.04 -8.09
C LEU A 197 -12.93 14.26 -7.17
N PRO A 198 -13.77 15.31 -7.35
CA PRO A 198 -13.79 16.50 -6.49
C PRO A 198 -14.51 16.22 -5.16
N GLY A 199 -14.11 15.16 -4.47
CA GLY A 199 -14.72 14.69 -3.22
C GLY A 199 -14.34 13.25 -2.91
N LEU A 200 -14.60 12.83 -1.67
CA LEU A 200 -14.28 11.49 -1.19
C LEU A 200 -15.22 10.47 -1.83
N VAL A 201 -14.66 9.41 -2.42
CA VAL A 201 -15.45 8.27 -2.92
C VAL A 201 -15.98 7.46 -1.74
N LEU A 202 -17.30 7.36 -1.62
CA LEU A 202 -17.97 6.59 -0.57
C LEU A 202 -18.37 5.20 -1.03
N GLU A 203 -18.51 4.98 -2.33
CA GLU A 203 -18.86 3.70 -2.89
C GLU A 203 -18.29 3.57 -4.30
N ALA A 204 -17.78 2.40 -4.66
CA ALA A 204 -17.30 2.11 -6.01
C ALA A 204 -17.53 0.63 -6.35
N TYR A 205 -17.98 0.34 -7.56
CA TYR A 205 -18.22 -1.03 -8.02
C TYR A 205 -17.99 -1.17 -9.52
N ASP A 206 -17.62 -2.36 -9.95
CA ASP A 206 -17.61 -2.71 -11.38
C ASP A 206 -19.02 -3.10 -11.87
N ASP A 207 -19.24 -2.99 -13.16
CA ASP A 207 -20.51 -3.28 -13.85
C ASP A 207 -21.05 -4.69 -13.62
N LYS A 208 -20.16 -5.64 -13.29
CA LYS A 208 -20.50 -7.03 -12.98
C LYS A 208 -20.66 -7.31 -11.47
N GLU A 209 -20.47 -6.31 -10.62
CA GLU A 209 -20.43 -6.43 -9.15
C GLU A 209 -19.47 -7.53 -8.64
N TYR A 210 -18.40 -7.77 -9.40
CA TYR A 210 -17.32 -8.66 -8.98
C TYR A 210 -16.44 -8.01 -7.91
N PHE A 211 -16.45 -6.68 -7.84
CA PHE A 211 -15.91 -5.87 -6.76
C PHE A 211 -16.89 -4.77 -6.40
N HIS A 212 -17.13 -4.60 -5.11
CA HIS A 212 -17.98 -3.54 -4.57
C HIS A 212 -17.39 -3.05 -3.26
N PHE A 213 -16.97 -1.79 -3.25
CA PHE A 213 -16.48 -1.08 -2.08
C PHE A 213 -17.57 -0.17 -1.56
N LYS A 214 -17.87 -0.23 -0.27
CA LYS A 214 -18.87 0.62 0.39
C LYS A 214 -18.32 1.18 1.68
N LEU A 215 -18.52 2.48 1.91
CA LEU A 215 -18.14 3.15 3.14
C LEU A 215 -18.74 2.45 4.36
N SER A 216 -17.88 2.09 5.30
CA SER A 216 -18.27 1.53 6.60
C SER A 216 -17.91 2.44 7.78
N GLY A 217 -16.96 3.36 7.63
CA GLY A 217 -16.65 4.34 8.68
C GLY A 217 -15.68 5.44 8.27
N ILE A 218 -15.75 6.59 8.97
CA ILE A 218 -14.82 7.71 8.81
C ILE A 218 -14.36 8.15 10.20
N LYS A 219 -13.04 8.27 10.39
CA LYS A 219 -12.45 8.81 11.62
C LYS A 219 -11.46 9.93 11.28
N LYS A 220 -11.72 11.13 11.80
CA LYS A 220 -10.83 12.30 11.71
C LYS A 220 -9.90 12.35 12.93
N GLY A 221 -8.78 13.07 12.82
CA GLY A 221 -7.83 13.26 13.93
C GLY A 221 -7.13 11.96 14.32
N VAL A 222 -6.97 11.03 13.37
CA VAL A 222 -6.09 9.86 13.54
C VAL A 222 -4.64 10.30 13.37
N GLU A 223 -3.69 9.56 13.93
CA GLU A 223 -2.25 9.78 13.77
C GLU A 223 -1.56 8.44 13.49
N MET A 224 -1.79 7.89 12.30
CA MET A 224 -1.21 6.62 11.86
C MET A 224 -0.17 6.87 10.76
N PRO A 225 0.95 6.14 10.73
CA PRO A 225 1.94 6.29 9.67
C PRO A 225 1.35 5.85 8.32
N VAL A 226 1.50 6.70 7.32
CA VAL A 226 1.17 6.46 5.91
C VAL A 226 2.46 6.08 5.19
N GLY A 227 2.92 4.86 5.44
CA GLY A 227 4.13 4.29 4.86
C GLY A 227 3.82 3.28 3.76
N ASN A 228 4.77 3.12 2.84
CA ASN A 228 4.73 2.08 1.81
C ASN A 228 5.23 0.72 2.36
N ILE A 229 5.06 -0.37 1.61
CA ILE A 229 5.62 -1.67 2.00
C ILE A 229 7.09 -1.75 1.54
N PRO A 230 8.06 -1.87 2.45
CA PRO A 230 9.48 -1.90 2.08
C PRO A 230 9.88 -3.21 1.38
N TRP A 231 9.21 -4.33 1.67
CA TRP A 231 9.54 -5.65 1.13
C TRP A 231 8.60 -6.03 -0.03
N SER A 232 9.00 -5.70 -1.26
CA SER A 232 8.34 -6.17 -2.48
C SER A 232 9.33 -6.22 -3.65
N VAL A 233 9.09 -7.14 -4.58
CA VAL A 233 9.82 -7.18 -5.85
C VAL A 233 9.26 -6.09 -6.76
N LYS A 234 10.01 -4.99 -6.92
CA LYS A 234 9.63 -3.91 -7.82
C LYS A 234 9.68 -4.39 -9.27
N THR A 235 8.60 -4.17 -10.02
CA THR A 235 8.47 -4.59 -11.42
C THR A 235 7.58 -3.61 -12.21
N SER A 236 7.43 -3.83 -13.52
CA SER A 236 6.37 -3.19 -14.30
C SER A 236 5.08 -4.00 -14.26
N TYR A 237 3.95 -3.34 -14.54
CA TYR A 237 2.64 -3.99 -14.62
C TYR A 237 2.64 -5.13 -15.64
N GLU A 238 3.22 -4.93 -16.82
CA GLU A 238 3.22 -5.92 -17.91
C GLU A 238 3.96 -7.20 -17.52
N LYS A 239 5.09 -7.05 -16.82
CA LYS A 239 5.86 -8.18 -16.29
C LYS A 239 5.09 -8.92 -15.20
N PHE A 240 4.42 -8.19 -14.31
CA PHE A 240 3.56 -8.78 -13.28
C PHE A 240 2.38 -9.54 -13.90
N TYR A 241 1.67 -8.91 -14.82
CA TYR A 241 0.55 -9.49 -15.55
C TYR A 241 0.96 -10.76 -16.30
N LYS A 242 2.09 -10.73 -17.02
CA LYS A 242 2.62 -11.92 -17.69
C LYS A 242 2.90 -13.05 -16.70
N LYS A 243 3.58 -12.77 -15.59
CA LYS A 243 3.87 -13.78 -14.56
C LYS A 243 2.59 -14.38 -13.95
N ARG A 244 1.58 -13.54 -13.71
CA ARG A 244 0.25 -13.99 -13.24
C ARG A 244 -0.41 -14.90 -14.25
N LYS A 245 -0.39 -14.52 -15.53
CA LYS A 245 -0.95 -15.31 -16.63
C LYS A 245 -0.23 -16.65 -16.80
N ASP A 246 1.10 -16.66 -16.84
CA ASP A 246 1.91 -17.88 -16.93
C ASP A 246 1.59 -18.85 -15.77
N MET A 247 1.37 -18.32 -14.56
CA MET A 247 0.95 -19.11 -13.39
C MET A 247 -0.46 -19.71 -13.54
N MET A 248 -1.38 -19.02 -14.20
CA MET A 248 -2.74 -19.51 -14.45
C MET A 248 -2.78 -20.57 -15.56
N ASP A 249 -2.01 -20.34 -16.62
CA ASP A 249 -1.94 -21.20 -17.80
C ASP A 249 -1.23 -22.52 -17.45
N ASP A 250 -0.11 -22.44 -16.71
CA ASP A 250 0.63 -23.61 -16.21
C ASP A 250 0.92 -23.54 -14.68
N PRO A 251 -0.08 -23.89 -13.85
CA PRO A 251 0.05 -23.90 -12.39
C PRO A 251 1.10 -24.88 -11.87
N ILE A 252 1.31 -26.01 -12.56
CA ILE A 252 2.19 -27.08 -12.09
C ILE A 252 3.65 -26.76 -12.38
N SER A 253 3.97 -26.25 -13.58
CA SER A 253 5.34 -25.79 -13.84
C SER A 253 5.72 -24.64 -12.92
N SER A 254 4.79 -23.72 -12.65
CA SER A 254 4.98 -22.66 -11.66
C SER A 254 5.25 -23.22 -10.26
N PHE A 255 4.49 -24.22 -9.81
CA PHE A 255 4.74 -24.92 -8.56
C PHE A 255 6.14 -25.55 -8.52
N ILE A 256 6.53 -26.28 -9.57
CA ILE A 256 7.85 -26.94 -9.66
C ILE A 256 8.97 -25.90 -9.59
N SER A 257 8.83 -24.75 -10.25
CA SER A 257 9.84 -23.68 -10.22
C SER A 257 10.12 -23.14 -8.81
N VAL A 258 9.11 -23.16 -7.93
CA VAL A 258 9.20 -22.64 -6.56
C VAL A 258 9.69 -23.73 -5.59
N PHE A 259 9.22 -24.97 -5.76
CA PHE A 259 9.46 -26.04 -4.78
C PHE A 259 10.53 -27.05 -5.21
N GLY A 260 11.01 -26.99 -6.45
CA GLY A 260 12.02 -27.91 -7.00
C GLY A 260 11.55 -29.36 -7.17
N LYS A 261 10.26 -29.63 -6.94
CA LYS A 261 9.68 -30.98 -7.03
C LYS A 261 8.27 -30.95 -7.57
N ARG A 262 7.89 -32.03 -8.25
CA ARG A 262 6.53 -32.26 -8.71
C ARG A 262 5.62 -32.67 -7.53
N PRO A 263 4.39 -32.13 -7.43
CA PRO A 263 3.44 -32.59 -6.43
C PRO A 263 2.90 -34.00 -6.76
N SER A 264 2.20 -34.64 -5.82
CA SER A 264 1.43 -35.87 -6.11
C SER A 264 0.28 -35.58 -7.07
N LYS A 265 -0.24 -36.58 -7.79
CA LYS A 265 -1.37 -36.40 -8.72
C LYS A 265 -2.60 -35.75 -8.07
N GLU A 266 -2.97 -36.22 -6.88
CA GLU A 266 -4.07 -35.62 -6.09
C GLU A 266 -3.78 -34.15 -5.74
N SER A 267 -2.53 -33.84 -5.38
CA SER A 267 -2.13 -32.46 -5.11
C SER A 267 -2.13 -31.59 -6.37
N GLU A 268 -1.77 -32.14 -7.54
CA GLU A 268 -1.78 -31.41 -8.81
C GLU A 268 -3.19 -30.88 -9.14
N GLU A 269 -4.21 -31.74 -9.07
CA GLU A 269 -5.60 -31.35 -9.32
C GLU A 269 -6.05 -30.23 -8.38
N GLN A 270 -5.72 -30.35 -7.09
CA GLN A 270 -6.07 -29.35 -6.10
C GLN A 270 -5.32 -28.02 -6.32
N ILE A 271 -4.04 -28.07 -6.71
CA ILE A 271 -3.23 -26.89 -7.04
C ILE A 271 -3.82 -26.16 -8.25
N ILE A 272 -4.10 -26.90 -9.33
CA ILE A 272 -4.69 -26.36 -10.56
C ILE A 272 -6.03 -25.67 -10.23
N LYS A 273 -6.91 -26.36 -9.51
CA LYS A 273 -8.20 -25.81 -9.08
C LYS A 273 -8.03 -24.56 -8.22
N ASN A 274 -7.09 -24.58 -7.27
CA ASN A 274 -6.86 -23.47 -6.35
C ASN A 274 -6.28 -22.24 -7.03
N ILE A 275 -5.46 -22.40 -8.07
CA ILE A 275 -4.86 -21.29 -8.82
C ILE A 275 -5.87 -20.74 -9.82
N ARG A 276 -6.50 -21.60 -10.64
CA ARG A 276 -7.43 -21.15 -11.69
C ARG A 276 -8.69 -20.47 -11.17
N ARG A 277 -9.13 -20.81 -9.95
CA ARG A 277 -10.26 -20.12 -9.32
C ARG A 277 -9.95 -18.67 -8.96
N LEU A 278 -8.68 -18.25 -8.86
CA LEU A 278 -8.29 -16.87 -8.53
C LEU A 278 -8.36 -15.99 -9.78
N ASN A 279 -9.49 -16.00 -10.49
CA ASN A 279 -9.62 -15.39 -11.82
C ASN A 279 -10.24 -13.99 -11.80
N ASN A 280 -10.58 -13.47 -10.62
CA ASN A 280 -11.13 -12.13 -10.47
C ASN A 280 -10.05 -11.15 -9.98
N HIS A 281 -9.64 -10.25 -10.88
CA HIS A 281 -8.67 -9.20 -10.60
C HIS A 281 -9.23 -7.82 -10.93
N LEU A 282 -8.77 -6.79 -10.23
CA LEU A 282 -9.24 -5.41 -10.42
C LEU A 282 -8.56 -4.72 -11.62
N ASP A 283 -7.33 -5.10 -11.91
CA ASP A 283 -6.41 -4.52 -12.90
C ASP A 283 -6.49 -5.15 -14.29
#